data_AF-A0A2N3INT5-F1
#
_entry.id   AF-A0A2N3INT5-F1
#
_cell.length_a   1.000
_cell.length_b   1.000
_cell.length_c   1.000
_cell.angle_alpha   90.00
_cell.angle_beta   90.00
_cell.angle_gamma   90.00
#
_symmetry.space_group_name_H-M   'P 1'
#
loop_
_entity.id
_entity.type
_entity.pdbx_description
1 polymer ?
#
loop_
_entity_poly.entity_id
_entity_poly.type
_entity_poly.pdbx_seq_one_letter_code
_entity_poly.pdbx_strand_id
1 'polypeptide(L)'
;MLPQLVYKVGCGVNETYCSFPDLEDPDPECHFEGIMFGVWRGEIIVPESVGFNYTRLACKKYLQLHPEDIEKVNSLLAQLPATGS
;
A
#
# COMPACT_ATOMS: atom_id res chain seq x y z
N MET A 1 -7.91 -3.16 1.57
CA MET A 1 -6.57 -2.54 1.51
C MET A 1 -6.01 -2.51 0.08
N LEU A 2 -5.95 -3.63 -0.67
CA LEU A 2 -5.36 -3.63 -2.02
C LEU A 2 -5.98 -2.59 -2.99
N PRO A 3 -7.32 -2.43 -3.09
CA PRO A 3 -7.89 -1.38 -3.94
C PRO A 3 -7.48 0.03 -3.50
N GLN A 4 -7.39 0.28 -2.19
CA GLN A 4 -6.99 1.60 -1.66
C GLN A 4 -5.54 1.94 -2.01
N LEU A 5 -4.63 0.96 -1.94
CA LEU A 5 -3.23 1.12 -2.35
C LEU A 5 -3.09 1.47 -3.85
N VAL A 6 -3.95 0.89 -4.70
CA VAL A 6 -3.96 1.20 -6.14
C VAL A 6 -4.33 2.67 -6.38
N TYR A 7 -5.30 3.21 -5.63
CA TYR A 7 -5.73 4.59 -5.76
C TYR A 7 -4.91 5.58 -4.94
N LYS A 8 -3.82 5.14 -4.29
CA LYS A 8 -3.02 5.94 -3.36
C LYS A 8 -3.85 6.58 -2.25
N VAL A 9 -4.84 5.83 -1.75
CA VAL A 9 -5.71 6.24 -0.65
C VAL A 9 -5.28 5.52 0.62
N GLY A 10 -5.11 6.27 1.70
CA GLY A 10 -4.81 5.72 3.02
C GLY A 10 -5.92 4.80 3.53
N CYS A 11 -5.56 3.77 4.28
CA CYS A 11 -6.51 2.80 4.82
C CYS A 11 -6.00 2.21 6.12
N GLY A 12 -6.86 2.08 7.14
CA GLY A 12 -6.50 1.49 8.43
C GLY A 12 -7.55 0.50 8.94
N VAL A 13 -7.08 -0.58 9.57
CA VAL A 13 -7.91 -1.57 10.28
C VAL A 13 -7.13 -2.01 11.52
N ASN A 14 -7.78 -2.06 12.69
CA ASN A 14 -7.22 -2.60 13.95
C ASN A 14 -5.78 -2.12 14.24
N GLU A 15 -5.58 -0.80 14.29
CA GLU A 15 -4.28 -0.18 14.60
C GLU A 15 -3.13 -0.50 13.61
N THR A 16 -3.49 -1.04 12.45
CA THR A 16 -2.58 -1.17 11.30
C THR A 16 -3.11 -0.31 10.17
N TYR A 17 -2.26 0.56 9.63
CA TYR A 17 -2.68 1.49 8.59
C TYR A 17 -1.58 1.72 7.55
N CYS A 18 -2.01 2.16 6.37
CA CYS A 18 -1.16 2.82 5.39
C CYS A 18 -1.66 4.23 5.13
N SER A 19 -0.73 5.17 4.93
CA SER A 19 -1.03 6.54 4.53
C SER A 19 -0.17 6.95 3.34
N PHE A 20 -0.72 7.84 2.52
CA PHE A 20 -0.04 8.49 1.40
C PHE A 20 0.14 9.98 1.75
N PRO A 21 1.19 10.63 1.23
CA PRO A 21 1.50 11.99 1.63
C PRO A 21 0.48 12.98 1.08
N ASP A 22 0.24 14.03 1.85
CA ASP A 22 -0.55 15.18 1.44
C ASP A 22 0.23 16.45 1.81
N LEU A 23 0.88 17.06 0.81
CA LEU A 23 1.72 18.24 1.00
C LEU A 23 0.91 19.53 1.25
N GLU A 24 -0.41 19.49 1.02
CA GLU A 24 -1.30 20.63 1.21
C GLU A 24 -2.04 20.55 2.56
N ASP A 25 -1.93 19.44 3.28
CA ASP A 25 -2.56 19.26 4.59
C ASP A 25 -1.95 20.22 5.63
N PRO A 26 -2.73 20.82 6.53
CA PRO A 26 -2.18 21.67 7.58
C PRO A 26 -1.29 20.93 8.60
N ASP A 27 -1.40 19.61 8.70
CA ASP A 27 -0.59 18.77 9.58
C ASP A 27 0.77 18.44 8.91
N PRO A 28 1.92 18.89 9.47
CA PRO A 28 3.23 18.58 8.92
C PRO A 28 3.58 17.09 8.97
N GLU A 29 2.89 16.26 9.78
CA GLU A 29 3.09 14.81 9.79
C GLU A 29 2.61 14.15 8.48
N CYS A 30 1.72 14.82 7.73
CA CYS A 30 1.28 14.40 6.39
C CYS A 30 2.28 14.73 5.28
N HIS A 31 3.30 15.55 5.57
CA HIS A 31 4.27 16.07 4.59
C HIS A 31 5.49 15.15 4.47
N PHE A 32 5.31 14.01 3.80
CA PHE A 32 6.39 13.04 3.57
C PHE A 32 6.50 12.61 2.11
N GLU A 33 7.48 11.75 1.81
CA GLU A 33 7.65 11.14 0.49
C GLU A 33 7.56 9.61 0.62
N GLY A 34 6.80 8.97 -0.26
CA GLY A 34 6.63 7.51 -0.29
C GLY A 34 5.29 7.06 0.32
N ILE A 35 5.34 5.97 1.08
CA ILE A 35 4.16 5.37 1.73
C ILE A 35 4.50 5.16 3.21
N MET A 36 3.65 5.66 4.09
CA MET A 36 3.76 5.41 5.53
C MET A 36 2.97 4.15 5.90
N PHE A 37 3.59 3.25 6.64
CA PHE A 37 2.94 2.10 7.25
C PHE A 37 3.05 2.20 8.77
N GLY A 38 1.91 2.16 9.44
CA GLY A 38 1.82 2.19 10.90
C GLY A 38 1.29 0.89 11.47
N VAL A 39 1.91 0.44 12.56
CA VAL A 39 1.51 -0.75 13.33
C VAL A 39 1.64 -0.43 14.81
N TRP A 40 0.51 -0.30 15.52
CA TRP A 40 0.44 0.10 16.93
C TRP A 40 1.16 1.43 17.21
N ARG A 41 2.40 1.38 17.70
CA ARG A 41 3.24 2.55 18.05
C ARG A 41 4.44 2.73 17.12
N GLY A 42 4.57 1.90 16.09
CA GLY A 42 5.68 1.96 15.14
C GLY A 42 5.21 2.41 13.78
N GLU A 43 5.86 3.42 13.24
CA GLU A 43 5.62 3.95 11.90
C GLU A 43 6.90 3.87 11.09
N ILE A 44 6.75 3.53 9.81
CA ILE A 44 7.86 3.52 8.86
C ILE A 44 7.39 4.12 7.53
N ILE A 45 8.18 5.05 7.02
CA ILE A 45 8.01 5.59 5.68
C ILE A 45 8.96 4.84 4.75
N VAL A 46 8.43 4.30 3.67
CA VAL A 46 9.21 3.59 2.65
C VAL A 46 8.98 4.20 1.28
N PRO A 47 9.95 4.12 0.35
CA PRO A 47 9.71 4.49 -1.03
C PRO A 47 8.52 3.72 -1.63
N GLU A 48 7.75 4.34 -2.52
CA GLU A 48 6.60 3.70 -3.17
C GLU A 48 6.97 2.36 -3.82
N SER A 49 8.14 2.29 -4.46
CA SER A 49 8.66 1.07 -5.07
C SER A 49 8.80 -0.08 -4.08
N VAL A 50 9.23 0.21 -2.84
CA VAL A 50 9.33 -0.77 -1.76
C VAL A 50 7.94 -1.18 -1.29
N GLY A 51 7.05 -0.23 -1.04
CA GLY A 51 5.67 -0.52 -0.63
C GLY A 51 4.89 -1.37 -1.64
N PHE A 52 5.02 -1.07 -2.94
CA PHE A 52 4.38 -1.84 -4.00
C PHE A 52 5.01 -3.23 -4.18
N ASN A 53 6.32 -3.38 -3.95
CA ASN A 53 6.97 -4.69 -3.93
C ASN A 53 6.40 -5.60 -2.83
N TYR A 54 6.26 -5.08 -1.61
CA TYR A 54 5.63 -5.84 -0.52
C TYR A 54 4.15 -6.11 -0.77
N THR A 55 3.43 -5.20 -1.42
CA THR A 55 2.04 -5.41 -1.85
C THR A 55 1.94 -6.61 -2.80
N ARG A 56 2.81 -6.68 -3.82
CA ARG A 56 2.86 -7.83 -4.75
C ARG A 56 3.19 -9.13 -4.01
N LEU A 57 4.13 -9.11 -3.06
CA LEU A 57 4.50 -10.27 -2.26
C LEU A 57 3.34 -10.77 -1.38
N ALA A 58 2.61 -9.85 -0.74
CA ALA A 58 1.44 -10.17 0.07
C ALA A 58 0.32 -10.79 -0.79
N CYS A 59 0.03 -10.22 -1.97
CA CYS A 59 -0.92 -10.78 -2.92
C CYS A 59 -0.52 -12.19 -3.39
N LYS A 60 0.77 -12.42 -3.66
CA LYS A 60 1.26 -13.76 -4.01
C LYS A 60 0.98 -14.79 -2.91
N LYS A 61 1.16 -14.42 -1.63
CA LYS A 61 0.83 -15.29 -0.49
C LYS A 61 -0.67 -15.49 -0.34
N TYR A 62 -1.46 -14.44 -0.52
CA TYR A 62 -2.93 -14.50 -0.48
C TYR A 62 -3.49 -15.49 -1.52
N LEU A 63 -3.01 -15.41 -2.76
CA LEU A 63 -3.47 -16.26 -3.86
C LEU A 63 -3.07 -17.75 -3.70
N GLN A 64 -2.09 -18.08 -2.87
CA GLN A 64 -1.80 -19.47 -2.51
C GLN A 64 -2.92 -20.09 -1.66
N LEU A 65 -3.67 -19.27 -0.92
CA LEU A 65 -4.77 -19.70 -0.07
C LEU A 65 -6.13 -19.51 -0.77
N HIS A 66 -6.24 -18.52 -1.65
CA HIS A 66 -7.46 -18.10 -2.34
C HIS A 66 -7.26 -18.02 -3.86
N PRO A 67 -7.06 -19.15 -4.55
CA PRO A 67 -6.86 -19.17 -6.01
C PRO A 67 -8.08 -18.67 -6.80
N GLU A 68 -9.29 -18.69 -6.22
CA GLU A 68 -10.51 -18.14 -6.80
C GLU A 68 -10.42 -16.65 -7.12
N ASP A 69 -9.54 -15.92 -6.43
CA ASP A 69 -9.39 -14.46 -6.57
C ASP A 69 -8.30 -14.04 -7.58
N ILE A 70 -7.66 -14.99 -8.27
CA ILE A 70 -6.51 -14.72 -9.17
C ILE A 70 -6.80 -13.60 -10.18
N GLU A 71 -7.92 -13.68 -10.90
CA GLU A 71 -8.25 -12.68 -11.92
C GLU A 71 -8.43 -11.28 -11.33
N LYS A 72 -9.15 -11.20 -10.20
CA LYS A 72 -9.42 -9.95 -9.49
C LYS A 72 -8.14 -9.33 -8.95
N VAL A 73 -7.30 -10.11 -8.28
CA VAL A 73 -6.04 -9.63 -7.71
C VAL A 73 -5.07 -9.22 -8.82
N ASN A 74 -4.94 -10.00 -9.90
CA ASN A 74 -4.07 -9.63 -11.01
C ASN A 74 -4.53 -8.35 -11.71
N SER A 75 -5.83 -8.15 -11.87
CA SER A 75 -6.40 -6.92 -12.44
C SER A 75 -6.08 -5.68 -11.59
N LEU A 76 -6.02 -5.82 -10.27
CA LEU A 76 -5.60 -4.75 -9.36
C LEU A 76 -4.08 -4.53 -9.39
N LEU A 77 -3.29 -5.60 -9.38
CA LEU A 77 -1.82 -5.53 -9.44
C LEU A 77 -1.29 -4.94 -10.75
N ALA A 78 -2.04 -5.05 -11.84
CA ALA A 78 -1.72 -4.44 -13.13
C ALA A 78 -1.83 -2.90 -13.11
N GLN A 79 -2.60 -2.34 -12.17
CA GLN A 79 -2.75 -0.89 -12.01
C GLN A 79 -1.65 -0.27 -11.12
N LEU A 80 -0.90 -1.09 -10.38
CA LEU A 80 0.24 -0.60 -9.60
C LEU A 80 1.39 -0.20 -10.52
N PRO A 81 2.13 0.89 -10.18
CA PRO A 81 3.32 1.29 -10.93
C PRO A 81 4.28 0.12 -11.14
N ALA A 82 4.90 0.10 -12.32
CA ALA A 82 5.94 -0.87 -12.63
C ALA A 82 7.13 -0.63 -11.70
N THR A 83 7.79 -1.71 -11.30
CA THR A 83 9.01 -1.64 -10.50
C THR A 83 10.14 -1.10 -11.36
N GLY A 84 10.36 0.22 -11.29
CA GLY A 84 11.48 0.91 -11.94
C GLY A 84 11.09 1.65 -13.22
N SER A 85 11.01 2.96 -13.10
CA SER A 85 11.22 3.94 -14.17
C SER A 85 12.05 5.08 -13.61
#